data_AF-A0A136PAX4-F1
#
_entry.id   AF-A0A136PAX4-F1
#
_cell.length_a   1.000
_cell.length_b   1.000
_cell.length_c   1.000
_cell.angle_alpha   90.00
_cell.angle_beta   90.00
_cell.angle_gamma   90.00
#
_symmetry.space_group_name_H-M   'P 1'
#
loop_
_entity.id
_entity.type
_entity.pdbx_description
1 polymer ?
#
loop_
_entity_poly.entity_id
_entity_poly.type
_entity_poly.pdbx_seq_one_letter_code
_entity_poly.pdbx_strand_id
1 'polypeptide(L)'
;MKLHKLFILFFLALGLSLNNANVFAQDDDDDDDDDDDQQMEEMDEEEWQRQMDELNAEKSNLQSRLSALTSEIDGLKQTSANKDKELEKCENDLYALVGTTKSGVADFRKKFEETEKKINGKVGTPDDARKMYFDEISKDKARCLPEFADRYASMKKKLEDWGVKPPEACYTVVKGDCLWKISKMKFGSPYYWPAIWDANKNGVANADALKHARHKKVTNPNLIYPGQCLKIPTLTDAQKKEAEMKSKKYRKVRKTKTTTDTKKEDVKKDEKKDEKKDVKK
;
A
#
# COMPACT_ATOMS: atom_id res chain seq x y z
N MET A 1 27.04 -12.61 1.80
CA MET A 1 28.44 -13.03 1.60
C MET A 1 29.29 -12.48 2.74
N LYS A 2 30.15 -13.33 3.32
CA LYS A 2 31.12 -13.06 4.40
C LYS A 2 30.53 -12.99 5.82
N LEU A 3 30.48 -14.14 6.51
CA LEU A 3 30.61 -14.27 7.98
C LEU A 3 30.61 -15.72 8.50
N HIS A 4 30.85 -16.75 7.68
CA HIS A 4 30.85 -18.17 8.12
C HIS A 4 32.17 -18.92 7.84
N LYS A 5 33.27 -18.20 7.57
CA LYS A 5 34.58 -18.83 7.27
C LYS A 5 35.60 -18.80 8.42
N LEU A 6 35.17 -18.51 9.65
CA LEU A 6 36.07 -18.39 10.80
C LEU A 6 35.82 -19.39 11.93
N PHE A 7 34.93 -20.37 11.73
CA PHE A 7 34.63 -21.41 12.73
C PHE A 7 34.95 -22.85 12.26
N ILE A 8 35.53 -23.03 11.07
CA ILE A 8 35.86 -24.34 10.49
C ILE A 8 37.39 -24.54 10.40
N LEU A 9 38.13 -23.97 11.36
CA LEU A 9 39.60 -24.08 11.43
C LEU A 9 40.09 -24.42 12.84
N PHE A 10 39.29 -25.16 13.62
CA PHE A 10 39.70 -25.67 14.92
C PHE A 10 39.39 -27.17 15.16
N PHE A 11 38.92 -27.90 14.16
CA PHE A 11 38.69 -29.35 14.27
C PHE A 11 39.13 -30.08 13.01
N LEU A 12 40.40 -29.88 12.62
CA LEU A 12 41.04 -30.68 11.58
C LEU A 12 42.51 -30.94 11.92
N ALA A 13 42.75 -31.59 13.05
CA ALA A 13 44.07 -32.12 13.40
C ALA A 13 43.93 -33.23 14.45
N LEU A 14 43.29 -34.35 14.10
CA LEU A 14 43.55 -35.63 14.77
C LEU A 14 43.22 -36.77 13.79
N GLY A 15 43.95 -36.78 12.67
CA GLY A 15 44.04 -37.91 11.77
C GLY A 15 45.21 -38.79 12.20
N LEU A 16 44.95 -39.80 13.03
CA LEU A 16 45.90 -40.89 13.28
C LEU A 16 45.86 -41.84 12.09
N SER A 17 46.74 -41.57 11.13
CA SER A 17 47.16 -42.53 10.11
C SER A 17 48.22 -43.42 10.76
N LEU A 18 47.86 -44.67 11.09
CA LEU A 18 48.85 -45.70 11.40
C LEU A 18 49.53 -46.12 10.09
N ASN A 19 50.81 -45.78 9.94
CA ASN A 19 51.71 -46.46 9.02
C ASN A 19 53.04 -46.72 9.72
N ASN A 20 53.41 -48.00 9.73
CA ASN A 20 54.66 -48.56 10.24
C ASN A 20 55.89 -47.75 9.78
N ALA A 21 56.70 -47.32 10.75
CA ALA A 21 58.14 -47.19 10.59
C ALA A 21 58.79 -47.31 11.98
N ASN A 22 59.62 -48.34 12.16
CA ASN A 22 60.57 -48.42 13.26
C ASN A 22 61.48 -47.18 13.20
N VAL A 23 61.50 -46.38 14.27
CA VAL A 23 62.49 -45.33 14.47
C VAL A 23 63.12 -45.56 15.83
N PHE A 24 64.42 -45.83 15.80
CA PHE A 24 65.34 -45.88 16.93
C PHE A 24 65.18 -44.63 17.80
N ALA A 25 64.96 -44.81 19.10
CA ALA A 25 65.16 -43.75 20.09
C ALA A 25 66.67 -43.62 20.35
N GLN A 26 67.20 -42.41 20.21
CA GLN A 26 68.54 -42.04 20.68
C GLN A 26 68.46 -41.70 22.16
N ASP A 27 69.38 -42.26 22.93
CA ASP A 27 69.76 -41.84 24.28
C ASP A 27 70.20 -40.37 24.25
N ASP A 28 69.64 -39.56 25.15
CA ASP A 28 70.30 -38.37 25.67
C ASP A 28 70.02 -38.37 27.18
N ASP A 29 71.05 -38.77 27.92
CA ASP A 29 71.22 -38.55 29.35
C ASP A 29 71.26 -37.04 29.62
N ASP A 30 70.48 -36.55 30.57
CA ASP A 30 70.86 -35.41 31.41
C ASP A 30 70.01 -35.45 32.69
N ASP A 31 70.70 -35.80 33.78
CA ASP A 31 70.26 -35.76 35.17
C ASP A 31 69.85 -34.33 35.56
N ASP A 32 68.68 -34.18 36.18
CA ASP A 32 68.46 -33.15 37.20
C ASP A 32 67.34 -33.61 38.16
N ASP A 33 67.77 -33.88 39.39
CA ASP A 33 66.98 -34.24 40.57
C ASP A 33 65.94 -33.15 40.91
N ASP A 34 64.67 -33.52 40.94
CA ASP A 34 63.66 -32.90 41.82
C ASP A 34 62.58 -33.96 42.13
N ASP A 35 62.84 -34.71 43.21
CA ASP A 35 61.89 -35.56 43.93
C ASP A 35 60.70 -34.72 44.44
N ASP A 36 59.65 -34.59 43.63
CA ASP A 36 58.28 -34.43 44.12
C ASP A 36 57.50 -35.66 43.64
N ASP A 37 57.63 -36.71 44.46
CA ASP A 37 57.09 -38.05 44.32
C ASP A 37 55.55 -37.99 44.36
N GLN A 38 54.93 -37.44 43.31
CA GLN A 38 53.56 -37.73 42.95
C GLN A 38 53.55 -39.19 42.53
N GLN A 39 53.33 -40.08 43.50
CA GLN A 39 52.93 -41.45 43.26
C GLN A 39 51.72 -41.41 42.33
N MET A 40 51.97 -41.50 41.02
CA MET A 40 50.96 -41.89 40.06
C MET A 40 50.63 -43.32 40.45
N GLU A 41 49.52 -43.52 41.16
CA GLU A 41 49.01 -44.86 41.47
C GLU A 41 49.01 -45.67 40.18
N GLU A 42 49.93 -46.64 40.06
CA GLU A 42 49.95 -47.58 38.96
C GLU A 42 48.64 -48.34 39.00
N MET A 43 47.76 -48.02 38.06
CA MET A 43 46.50 -48.68 37.84
C MET A 43 46.77 -50.18 37.65
N ASP A 44 46.13 -51.02 38.47
CA ASP A 44 46.29 -52.47 38.40
C ASP A 44 45.96 -53.00 37.00
N GLU A 45 46.64 -54.06 36.54
CA GLU A 45 46.50 -54.59 35.18
C GLU A 45 45.03 -54.96 34.88
N GLU A 46 44.29 -55.42 35.89
CA GLU A 46 42.85 -55.70 35.80
C GLU A 46 42.00 -54.43 35.63
N GLU A 47 42.35 -53.33 36.30
CA GLU A 47 41.69 -52.03 36.13
C GLU A 47 41.94 -51.46 34.73
N TRP A 48 43.17 -51.57 34.23
CA TRP A 48 43.53 -51.16 32.89
C TRP A 48 42.77 -51.95 31.82
N GLN A 49 42.69 -53.28 31.97
CA GLN A 49 41.95 -54.14 31.05
C GLN A 49 40.47 -53.76 31.00
N ARG A 50 39.84 -53.50 32.17
CA ARG A 50 38.45 -53.04 32.24
C ARG A 50 38.23 -51.70 31.55
N GLN A 51 39.14 -50.75 31.74
CA GLN A 51 39.07 -49.45 31.06
C GLN A 51 39.22 -49.59 29.54
N MET A 52 40.10 -50.46 29.06
CA MET A 52 40.25 -50.73 27.63
C MET A 52 39.00 -51.39 27.03
N ASP A 53 38.39 -52.33 27.74
CA ASP A 53 37.15 -52.97 27.30
C ASP A 53 35.98 -51.96 27.27
N GLU A 54 35.88 -51.09 28.28
CA GLU A 54 34.89 -50.01 28.34
C GLU A 54 35.07 -49.01 27.20
N LEU A 55 36.29 -48.50 27.00
CA LEU A 55 36.60 -47.56 25.92
C LEU A 55 36.36 -48.18 24.54
N ASN A 56 36.67 -49.47 24.35
CA ASN A 56 36.37 -50.17 23.11
C ASN A 56 34.86 -50.34 22.90
N ALA A 57 34.09 -50.60 23.95
CA ALA A 57 32.64 -50.65 23.90
C ALA A 57 32.03 -49.28 23.56
N GLU A 58 32.50 -48.20 24.18
CA GLU A 58 32.09 -46.82 23.87
C GLU A 58 32.43 -46.43 22.44
N LYS A 59 33.64 -46.73 21.97
CA LYS A 59 34.05 -46.49 20.58
C LYS A 59 33.14 -47.20 19.61
N SER A 60 32.81 -48.47 19.86
CA SER A 60 31.88 -49.25 19.04
C SER A 60 30.47 -48.65 19.04
N ASN A 61 29.98 -48.18 20.20
CA ASN A 61 28.71 -47.49 20.32
C ASN A 61 28.68 -46.18 19.52
N LEU A 62 29.69 -45.32 19.68
CA LEU A 62 29.80 -44.05 18.97
C LEU A 62 29.91 -44.25 17.46
N GLN A 63 30.67 -45.27 17.02
CA GLN A 63 30.78 -45.63 15.61
C GLN A 63 29.44 -46.11 15.03
N SER A 64 28.67 -46.89 15.80
CA SER A 64 27.31 -47.30 15.45
C SER A 64 26.34 -46.11 15.39
N ARG A 65 26.47 -45.16 16.30
CA ARG A 65 25.65 -43.94 16.31
C ARG A 65 26.00 -43.02 15.15
N LEU A 66 27.28 -42.89 14.80
CA LEU A 66 27.72 -42.12 13.64
C LEU A 66 27.20 -42.72 12.33
N SER A 67 27.26 -44.04 12.17
CA SER A 67 26.72 -44.70 10.97
C SER A 67 25.20 -44.54 10.86
N ALA A 68 24.48 -44.65 11.98
CA ALA A 68 23.04 -44.40 12.04
C ALA A 68 22.69 -42.94 11.66
N LEU A 69 23.36 -41.95 12.27
CA LEU A 69 23.15 -40.53 11.96
C LEU A 69 23.50 -40.19 10.51
N THR A 70 24.56 -40.80 9.96
CA THR A 70 24.93 -40.62 8.55
C THR A 70 23.84 -41.15 7.63
N SER A 71 23.29 -42.34 7.92
CA SER A 71 22.18 -42.92 7.16
C SER A 71 20.92 -42.06 7.24
N GLU A 72 20.61 -41.50 8.41
CA GLU A 72 19.49 -40.57 8.59
C GLU A 72 19.68 -39.29 7.77
N ILE A 73 20.88 -38.68 7.80
CA ILE A 73 21.21 -37.50 7.02
C ILE A 73 21.01 -37.76 5.52
N ASP A 74 21.47 -38.91 5.01
CA ASP A 74 21.32 -39.25 3.60
C ASP A 74 19.86 -39.51 3.23
N GLY A 75 19.09 -40.15 4.10
CA GLY A 75 17.64 -40.31 3.96
C GLY A 75 16.89 -38.97 3.93
N LEU A 76 17.26 -38.02 4.81
CA LEU A 76 16.69 -36.68 4.85
C LEU A 76 17.05 -35.87 3.59
N LYS A 77 18.30 -35.95 3.12
CA LYS A 77 18.74 -35.32 1.87
C LYS A 77 17.95 -35.85 0.68
N GLN A 78 17.77 -37.16 0.58
CA GLN A 78 16.99 -37.77 -0.49
C GLN A 78 15.52 -37.33 -0.42
N THR A 79 14.96 -37.29 0.79
CA THR A 79 13.59 -36.81 1.02
C THR A 79 13.43 -35.35 0.60
N SER A 80 14.38 -34.48 0.92
CA SER A 80 14.38 -33.08 0.47
C SER A 80 14.40 -33.00 -1.06
N ALA A 81 15.33 -33.70 -1.70
CA ALA A 81 15.45 -33.71 -3.16
C ALA A 81 14.19 -34.23 -3.87
N ASN A 82 13.49 -35.20 -3.28
CA ASN A 82 12.23 -35.70 -3.82
C ASN A 82 11.10 -34.67 -3.66
N LYS A 83 10.98 -34.04 -2.49
CA LYS A 83 10.01 -32.96 -2.25
C LYS A 83 10.23 -31.76 -3.17
N ASP A 84 11.48 -31.39 -3.42
CA ASP A 84 11.81 -30.31 -4.34
C ASP A 84 11.34 -30.61 -5.77
N LYS A 85 11.53 -31.85 -6.24
CA LYS A 85 11.02 -32.30 -7.55
C LYS A 85 9.49 -32.33 -7.62
N GLU A 86 8.84 -32.80 -6.55
CA GLU A 86 7.38 -32.81 -6.45
C GLU A 86 6.81 -31.39 -6.48
N LEU A 87 7.46 -30.44 -5.79
CA LEU A 87 7.10 -29.03 -5.78
C LEU A 87 7.27 -28.42 -7.16
N GLU A 88 8.42 -28.62 -7.82
CA GLU A 88 8.64 -28.13 -9.18
C GLU A 88 7.61 -28.68 -10.17
N LYS A 89 7.24 -29.96 -10.04
CA LYS A 89 6.18 -30.56 -10.84
C LYS A 89 4.83 -29.89 -10.58
N CYS A 90 4.46 -29.71 -9.32
CA CYS A 90 3.22 -29.05 -8.94
C CYS A 90 3.14 -27.60 -9.45
N GLU A 91 4.25 -26.84 -9.37
CA GLU A 91 4.35 -25.49 -9.95
C GLU A 91 4.12 -25.50 -11.46
N ASN A 92 4.79 -26.41 -12.16
CA ASN A 92 4.67 -26.52 -13.61
C ASN A 92 3.26 -26.93 -14.05
N ASP A 93 2.65 -27.87 -13.34
CA ASP A 93 1.27 -28.31 -13.58
C ASP A 93 0.29 -27.14 -13.34
N LEU A 94 0.48 -26.36 -12.27
CA LEU A 94 -0.32 -25.15 -11.99
C LEU A 94 -0.20 -24.11 -13.12
N TYR A 95 1.02 -23.83 -13.58
CA TYR A 95 1.24 -22.86 -14.67
C TYR A 95 0.70 -23.37 -16.00
N ALA A 96 0.79 -24.68 -16.26
CA ALA A 96 0.20 -25.30 -17.44
C ALA A 96 -1.33 -25.14 -17.47
N LEU A 97 -2.02 -25.20 -16.31
CA LEU A 97 -3.47 -24.97 -16.24
C LEU A 97 -3.90 -23.57 -16.72
N VAL A 98 -3.08 -22.55 -16.47
CA VAL A 98 -3.33 -21.19 -16.99
C VAL A 98 -2.71 -20.97 -18.37
N GLY A 99 -2.13 -22.00 -18.98
CA GLY A 99 -1.57 -21.97 -20.33
C GLY A 99 -0.26 -21.19 -20.42
N THR A 100 0.54 -21.17 -19.35
CA THR A 100 1.80 -20.44 -19.29
C THR A 100 2.93 -21.30 -18.74
N THR A 101 4.16 -20.78 -18.78
CA THR A 101 5.35 -21.41 -18.22
C THR A 101 5.87 -20.62 -17.04
N LYS A 102 6.82 -21.18 -16.28
CA LYS A 102 7.53 -20.46 -15.21
C LYS A 102 8.11 -19.12 -15.68
N SER A 103 8.63 -19.06 -16.91
CA SER A 103 9.11 -17.82 -17.52
C SER A 103 7.96 -16.86 -17.81
N GLY A 104 6.86 -17.36 -18.40
CA GLY A 104 5.69 -16.52 -18.69
C GLY A 104 5.07 -15.92 -17.43
N VAL A 105 5.00 -16.67 -16.32
CA VAL A 105 4.58 -16.13 -15.02
C VAL A 105 5.55 -15.06 -14.52
N ALA A 106 6.86 -15.25 -14.67
CA ALA A 106 7.85 -14.25 -14.25
C ALA A 106 7.70 -12.93 -15.02
N ASP A 107 7.43 -12.99 -16.33
CA ASP A 107 7.17 -11.80 -17.14
C ASP A 107 5.83 -11.14 -16.81
N PHE A 108 4.78 -11.95 -16.59
CA PHE A 108 3.49 -11.47 -16.12
C PHE A 108 3.62 -10.76 -14.76
N ARG A 109 4.39 -11.33 -13.82
CA ARG A 109 4.65 -10.75 -12.49
C ARG A 109 5.24 -9.35 -12.61
N LYS A 110 6.24 -9.15 -13.48
CA LYS A 110 6.83 -7.81 -13.72
C LYS A 110 5.80 -6.81 -14.22
N LYS A 111 5.04 -7.17 -15.27
CA LYS A 111 3.96 -6.32 -15.82
C LYS A 111 2.89 -6.00 -14.77
N PHE A 112 2.53 -6.99 -13.97
CA PHE A 112 1.55 -6.86 -12.88
C PHE A 112 2.02 -5.85 -11.83
N GLU A 113 3.25 -5.98 -11.36
CA GLU A 113 3.83 -5.06 -10.37
C GLU A 113 3.97 -3.64 -10.89
N GLU A 114 4.38 -3.44 -12.15
CA GLU A 114 4.45 -2.12 -12.77
C GLU A 114 3.07 -1.47 -12.85
N THR A 115 2.04 -2.23 -13.21
CA THR A 115 0.66 -1.76 -13.30
C THR A 115 0.11 -1.41 -11.93
N GLU A 116 0.36 -2.27 -10.94
CA GLU A 116 -0.02 -2.02 -9.56
C GLU A 116 0.65 -0.75 -9.02
N LYS A 117 1.94 -0.54 -9.29
CA LYS A 117 2.65 0.70 -8.93
C LYS A 117 1.99 1.93 -9.56
N LYS A 118 1.61 1.89 -10.83
CA LYS A 118 0.96 3.02 -11.53
C LYS A 118 -0.43 3.33 -10.95
N ILE A 119 -1.23 2.30 -10.69
CA ILE A 119 -2.58 2.46 -10.11
C ILE A 119 -2.48 2.96 -8.67
N ASN A 120 -1.58 2.39 -7.85
CA ASN A 120 -1.37 2.84 -6.47
C ASN A 120 -0.81 4.27 -6.42
N GLY A 121 0.08 4.62 -7.34
CA GLY A 121 0.68 5.95 -7.46
C GLY A 121 -0.23 7.00 -8.12
N LYS A 122 -1.40 6.60 -8.66
CA LYS A 122 -2.30 7.46 -9.45
C LYS A 122 -1.56 8.25 -10.53
N VAL A 123 -0.63 7.60 -11.22
CA VAL A 123 0.19 8.24 -12.25
C VAL A 123 -0.61 8.30 -13.55
N GLY A 124 -0.87 9.51 -14.06
CA GLY A 124 -1.64 9.73 -15.28
C GLY A 124 -3.15 9.84 -15.02
N THR A 125 -3.97 9.45 -15.99
CA THR A 125 -5.44 9.38 -15.84
C THR A 125 -5.90 7.93 -15.59
N PRO A 126 -7.07 7.72 -14.96
CA PRO A 126 -7.63 6.38 -14.78
C PRO A 126 -7.82 5.64 -16.11
N ASP A 127 -8.21 6.37 -17.17
CA ASP A 127 -8.41 5.81 -18.51
C ASP A 127 -7.09 5.36 -19.15
N ASP A 128 -6.01 6.12 -18.95
CA ASP A 128 -4.68 5.74 -19.44
C ASP A 128 -4.17 4.50 -18.72
N ALA A 129 -4.30 4.46 -17.39
CA ALA A 129 -3.93 3.30 -16.59
C ALA A 129 -4.72 2.04 -17.00
N ARG A 130 -5.99 2.21 -17.35
CA ARG A 130 -6.85 1.14 -17.85
C ARG A 130 -6.38 0.62 -19.19
N LYS A 131 -6.25 1.50 -20.20
CA LYS A 131 -5.93 1.14 -21.58
C LYS A 131 -4.50 0.63 -21.76
N MET A 132 -3.52 1.27 -21.11
CA MET A 132 -2.11 0.96 -21.34
C MET A 132 -1.62 -0.26 -20.58
N TYR A 133 -2.23 -0.59 -19.44
CA TYR A 133 -1.65 -1.54 -18.49
C TYR A 133 -2.65 -2.58 -17.97
N PHE A 134 -3.83 -2.13 -17.52
CA PHE A 134 -4.81 -3.03 -16.93
C PHE A 134 -5.47 -3.96 -17.97
N ASP A 135 -5.80 -3.45 -19.15
CA ASP A 135 -6.49 -4.22 -20.20
C ASP A 135 -5.63 -5.38 -20.73
N GLU A 136 -4.31 -5.21 -20.82
CA GLU A 136 -3.39 -6.28 -21.21
C GLU A 136 -3.37 -7.40 -20.16
N ILE A 137 -3.19 -7.04 -18.89
CA ILE A 137 -3.20 -7.99 -17.75
C ILE A 137 -4.54 -8.70 -17.62
N SER A 138 -5.65 -8.02 -17.92
CA SER A 138 -6.99 -8.60 -17.81
C SER A 138 -7.26 -9.75 -18.79
N LYS A 139 -6.56 -9.77 -19.93
CA LYS A 139 -6.68 -10.80 -20.97
C LYS A 139 -5.89 -12.06 -20.62
N ASP A 140 -4.82 -11.92 -19.85
CA ASP A 140 -3.99 -13.05 -19.43
C ASP A 140 -4.72 -13.89 -18.37
N LYS A 141 -4.66 -15.22 -18.51
CA LYS A 141 -5.22 -16.16 -17.54
C LYS A 141 -4.36 -16.27 -16.28
N ALA A 142 -3.08 -15.91 -16.35
CA ALA A 142 -2.17 -15.89 -15.20
C ALA A 142 -2.68 -15.04 -14.03
N ARG A 143 -3.57 -14.06 -14.28
CA ARG A 143 -4.24 -13.27 -13.24
C ARG A 143 -5.03 -14.10 -12.23
N CYS A 144 -5.44 -15.32 -12.59
CA CYS A 144 -6.20 -16.22 -11.73
C CYS A 144 -5.31 -17.08 -10.83
N LEU A 145 -3.99 -17.01 -10.97
CA LEU A 145 -3.08 -17.74 -10.08
C LEU A 145 -3.24 -17.23 -8.63
N PRO A 146 -3.09 -18.09 -7.62
CA PRO A 146 -3.27 -17.73 -6.21
C PRO A 146 -2.44 -16.51 -5.78
N GLU A 147 -1.24 -16.36 -6.33
CA GLU A 147 -0.35 -15.21 -6.05
C GLU A 147 -0.94 -13.86 -6.51
N PHE A 148 -1.75 -13.85 -7.57
CA PHE A 148 -2.24 -12.62 -8.21
C PHE A 148 -3.73 -12.37 -8.00
N ALA A 149 -4.55 -13.40 -7.77
CA ALA A 149 -6.00 -13.29 -7.78
C ALA A 149 -6.52 -12.18 -6.83
N ASP A 150 -6.07 -12.18 -5.58
CA ASP A 150 -6.50 -11.21 -4.57
C ASP A 150 -5.96 -9.80 -4.84
N ARG A 151 -4.69 -9.72 -5.27
CA ARG A 151 -4.06 -8.45 -5.65
C ARG A 151 -4.74 -7.85 -6.87
N TYR A 152 -5.11 -8.67 -7.85
CA TYR A 152 -5.81 -8.25 -9.05
C TYR A 152 -7.20 -7.70 -8.71
N ALA A 153 -7.96 -8.38 -7.84
CA ALA A 153 -9.25 -7.90 -7.37
C ALA A 153 -9.11 -6.54 -6.66
N SER A 154 -8.10 -6.41 -5.80
CA SER A 154 -7.80 -5.16 -5.09
C SER A 154 -7.40 -4.03 -6.05
N MET A 155 -6.55 -4.33 -7.04
CA MET A 155 -6.10 -3.39 -8.06
C MET A 155 -7.26 -2.91 -8.95
N LYS A 156 -8.13 -3.84 -9.37
CA LYS A 156 -9.35 -3.52 -10.12
C LYS A 156 -10.24 -2.56 -9.35
N LYS A 157 -10.50 -2.85 -8.07
CA LYS A 157 -11.30 -1.98 -7.20
C LYS A 157 -10.70 -0.58 -7.07
N LYS A 158 -9.38 -0.48 -6.86
CA LYS A 158 -8.69 0.82 -6.81
C LYS A 158 -8.82 1.61 -8.10
N LEU A 159 -8.79 0.94 -9.26
CA LEU A 159 -8.97 1.59 -10.56
C LEU A 159 -10.40 2.12 -10.72
N GLU A 160 -11.39 1.33 -10.32
CA GLU A 160 -12.81 1.76 -10.30
C GLU A 160 -12.99 2.94 -9.35
N ASP A 161 -12.51 2.86 -8.12
CA ASP A 161 -12.59 3.94 -7.12
C ASP A 161 -11.83 5.20 -7.58
N TRP A 162 -10.77 5.06 -8.37
CA TRP A 162 -10.04 6.19 -8.95
C TRP A 162 -10.83 6.88 -10.07
N GLY A 163 -11.55 6.11 -10.89
CA GLY A 163 -12.43 6.63 -11.95
C GLY A 163 -13.78 7.17 -11.43
N VAL A 164 -14.24 6.68 -10.27
CA VAL A 164 -15.49 7.14 -9.66
C VAL A 164 -15.25 8.50 -8.99
N LYS A 165 -15.74 9.55 -9.65
CA LYS A 165 -15.93 10.85 -9.01
C LYS A 165 -16.74 10.64 -7.73
N PRO A 166 -16.30 11.13 -6.55
CA PRO A 166 -17.01 10.92 -5.29
C PRO A 166 -18.49 11.26 -5.46
N PRO A 167 -19.42 10.44 -4.91
CA PRO A 167 -20.84 10.73 -5.02
C PRO A 167 -21.08 12.15 -4.52
N GLU A 168 -21.68 12.98 -5.39
CA GLU A 168 -21.92 14.39 -5.07
C GLU A 168 -22.79 14.43 -3.83
N ALA A 169 -22.20 14.77 -2.68
CA ALA A 169 -22.89 14.81 -1.41
C ALA A 169 -24.04 15.80 -1.55
N CYS A 170 -25.28 15.31 -1.69
CA CYS A 170 -26.40 16.22 -1.91
C CYS A 170 -26.84 16.79 -0.56
N TYR A 171 -26.99 18.11 -0.49
CA TYR A 171 -27.45 18.81 0.70
C TYR A 171 -28.88 19.28 0.51
N THR A 172 -29.78 18.81 1.38
CA THR A 172 -31.18 19.25 1.39
C THR A 172 -31.30 20.62 2.00
N VAL A 173 -31.73 21.60 1.19
CA VAL A 173 -31.91 22.99 1.61
C VAL A 173 -33.03 23.08 2.65
N VAL A 174 -32.77 23.78 3.75
CA VAL A 174 -33.76 24.08 4.79
C VAL A 174 -34.18 25.55 4.70
N LYS A 175 -35.36 25.89 5.24
CA LYS A 175 -35.84 27.28 5.28
C LYS A 175 -34.82 28.18 5.99
N GLY A 176 -34.42 29.27 5.34
CA GLY A 176 -33.44 30.23 5.86
C GLY A 176 -31.99 29.99 5.42
N ASP A 177 -31.75 28.93 4.64
CA ASP A 177 -30.48 28.70 3.97
C ASP A 177 -30.26 29.66 2.81
N CYS A 178 -29.00 29.94 2.55
CA CYS A 178 -28.53 30.57 1.33
C CYS A 178 -27.20 29.92 0.92
N LEU A 179 -26.81 30.03 -0.36
CA LEU A 179 -25.59 29.40 -0.86
C LEU A 179 -24.33 29.81 -0.06
N TRP A 180 -24.31 31.03 0.48
CA TRP A 180 -23.25 31.54 1.35
C TRP A 180 -23.11 30.74 2.66
N LYS A 181 -24.23 30.47 3.35
CA LYS A 181 -24.26 29.70 4.60
C LYS A 181 -23.91 28.23 4.35
N ILE A 182 -24.48 27.65 3.29
CA ILE A 182 -24.22 26.26 2.90
C ILE A 182 -22.74 26.08 2.56
N SER A 183 -22.13 27.02 1.83
CA SER A 183 -20.70 27.00 1.53
C SER A 183 -19.85 27.05 2.80
N LYS A 184 -20.17 27.93 3.75
CA LYS A 184 -19.44 28.01 5.02
C LYS A 184 -19.51 26.70 5.81
N MET A 185 -20.68 26.06 5.83
CA MET A 185 -20.89 24.80 6.53
C MET A 185 -20.18 23.63 5.85
N LYS A 186 -20.22 23.54 4.51
CA LYS A 186 -19.67 22.39 3.77
C LYS A 186 -18.18 22.49 3.47
N PHE A 187 -17.67 23.70 3.25
CA PHE A 187 -16.29 23.93 2.83
C PHE A 187 -15.48 24.78 3.82
N GLY A 188 -16.05 25.14 4.98
CA GLY A 188 -15.40 25.99 5.99
C GLY A 188 -15.33 27.48 5.62
N SER A 189 -15.51 27.84 4.35
CA SER A 189 -15.47 29.21 3.85
C SER A 189 -16.73 29.57 3.08
N PRO A 190 -17.33 30.74 3.33
CA PRO A 190 -18.50 31.16 2.59
C PRO A 190 -18.20 31.56 1.15
N TYR A 191 -16.94 31.87 0.82
CA TYR A 191 -16.55 32.40 -0.49
C TYR A 191 -16.62 31.36 -1.62
N TYR A 192 -16.86 30.09 -1.30
CA TYR A 192 -16.98 29.01 -2.29
C TYR A 192 -18.42 28.76 -2.76
N TRP A 193 -19.37 29.60 -2.34
CA TRP A 193 -20.77 29.55 -2.81
C TRP A 193 -20.93 29.55 -4.35
N PRO A 194 -20.07 30.21 -5.17
CA PRO A 194 -20.23 30.17 -6.62
C PRO A 194 -20.04 28.76 -7.19
N ALA A 195 -19.22 27.92 -6.56
CA ALA A 195 -19.01 26.55 -7.00
C ALA A 195 -20.27 25.68 -6.79
N ILE A 196 -21.00 25.90 -5.69
CA ILE A 196 -22.29 25.25 -5.44
C ILE A 196 -23.30 25.71 -6.50
N TRP A 197 -23.33 27.00 -6.82
CA TRP A 197 -24.20 27.52 -7.86
C TRP A 197 -23.89 26.90 -9.23
N ASP A 198 -22.63 26.96 -9.66
CA ASP A 198 -22.14 26.41 -10.93
C ASP A 198 -22.52 24.94 -11.11
N ALA A 199 -22.39 24.12 -10.05
CA ALA A 199 -22.76 22.70 -10.07
C ALA A 199 -24.27 22.43 -10.22
N ASN A 200 -25.13 23.38 -9.85
CA ASN A 200 -26.58 23.21 -9.81
C ASN A 200 -27.36 24.05 -10.84
N LYS A 201 -26.67 24.79 -11.72
CA LYS A 201 -27.30 25.59 -12.80
C LYS A 201 -28.15 24.74 -13.74
N ASN A 202 -27.68 23.54 -14.05
CA ASN A 202 -28.29 22.66 -15.04
C ASN A 202 -29.22 21.61 -14.41
N GLY A 203 -29.31 21.55 -13.08
CA GLY A 203 -30.19 20.62 -12.38
C GLY A 203 -29.73 20.32 -10.95
N VAL A 204 -30.67 20.28 -10.02
CA VAL A 204 -30.46 19.80 -8.65
C VAL A 204 -30.58 18.27 -8.60
N ALA A 205 -30.03 17.61 -7.59
CA ALA A 205 -29.95 16.14 -7.54
C ALA A 205 -31.34 15.47 -7.49
N ASN A 206 -32.34 16.11 -6.88
CA ASN A 206 -33.70 15.60 -6.78
C ASN A 206 -34.70 16.28 -7.75
N ALA A 207 -34.24 16.70 -8.93
CA ALA A 207 -35.05 17.44 -9.89
C ALA A 207 -36.40 16.75 -10.23
N ASP A 208 -36.42 15.42 -10.31
CA ASP A 208 -37.63 14.65 -10.68
C ASP A 208 -38.67 14.61 -9.56
N ALA A 209 -38.24 14.67 -8.30
CA ALA A 209 -39.13 14.67 -7.14
C ALA A 209 -39.75 16.05 -6.84
N LEU A 210 -39.28 17.12 -7.50
CA LEU A 210 -39.73 18.48 -7.22
C LEU A 210 -41.00 18.84 -8.01
N LYS A 211 -42.03 19.28 -7.26
CA LYS A 211 -43.36 19.66 -7.78
C LYS A 211 -43.31 20.79 -8.83
N HIS A 212 -42.39 21.74 -8.69
CA HIS A 212 -42.33 22.93 -9.54
C HIS A 212 -41.11 22.90 -10.46
N ALA A 213 -41.31 23.09 -11.77
CA ALA A 213 -40.23 23.11 -12.77
C ALA A 213 -39.14 24.16 -12.47
N ARG A 214 -39.51 25.30 -11.87
CA ARG A 214 -38.58 26.36 -11.42
C ARG A 214 -37.64 25.93 -10.28
N HIS A 215 -37.97 24.88 -9.53
CA HIS A 215 -37.10 24.36 -8.46
C HIS A 215 -36.13 23.28 -8.96
N LYS A 216 -36.31 22.78 -10.20
CA LYS A 216 -35.45 21.73 -10.75
C LYS A 216 -34.03 22.19 -11.05
N LYS A 217 -33.79 23.50 -11.17
CA LYS A 217 -32.49 24.11 -11.48
C LYS A 217 -32.29 25.43 -10.73
N VAL A 218 -31.04 25.81 -10.48
CA VAL A 218 -30.68 27.07 -9.80
C VAL A 218 -30.16 28.08 -10.83
N THR A 219 -31.06 28.76 -11.53
CA THR A 219 -30.68 29.78 -12.54
C THR A 219 -30.19 31.07 -11.90
N ASN A 220 -30.79 31.48 -10.78
CA ASN A 220 -30.40 32.67 -10.02
C ASN A 220 -29.69 32.26 -8.73
N PRO A 221 -28.45 32.69 -8.48
CA PRO A 221 -27.68 32.31 -7.29
C PRO A 221 -28.31 32.79 -5.97
N ASN A 222 -29.21 33.78 -6.01
CA ASN A 222 -29.90 34.29 -4.83
C ASN A 222 -31.22 33.54 -4.53
N LEU A 223 -31.63 32.58 -5.37
CA LEU A 223 -32.90 31.87 -5.22
C LEU A 223 -32.68 30.36 -5.07
N ILE A 224 -32.81 29.88 -3.83
CA ILE A 224 -32.89 28.46 -3.49
C ILE A 224 -34.16 28.21 -2.66
N TYR A 225 -34.68 27.00 -2.72
CA TYR A 225 -35.96 26.60 -2.12
C TYR A 225 -35.77 25.42 -1.17
N PRO A 226 -36.48 25.41 -0.03
CA PRO A 226 -36.47 24.27 0.88
C PRO A 226 -36.86 22.96 0.19
N GLY A 227 -36.19 21.87 0.55
CA GLY A 227 -36.38 20.54 -0.04
C GLY A 227 -35.62 20.30 -1.35
N GLN A 228 -34.90 21.29 -1.89
CA GLN A 228 -33.94 21.02 -2.98
C GLN A 228 -32.72 20.26 -2.44
N CYS A 229 -32.34 19.14 -3.07
CA CYS A 229 -31.05 18.50 -2.79
C CYS A 229 -29.99 19.09 -3.73
N LEU A 230 -29.20 20.04 -3.23
CA LEU A 230 -28.12 20.68 -3.97
C LEU A 230 -26.92 19.74 -4.07
N LYS A 231 -26.39 19.55 -5.28
CA LYS A 231 -25.14 18.86 -5.54
C LYS A 231 -23.99 19.65 -4.91
N ILE A 232 -23.29 19.09 -3.92
CA ILE A 232 -22.11 19.72 -3.33
C ILE A 232 -20.86 19.08 -3.95
N PRO A 233 -20.13 19.81 -4.82
CA PRO A 233 -18.93 19.27 -5.44
C PRO A 233 -17.78 19.17 -4.43
N THR A 234 -16.96 18.13 -4.51
CA THR A 234 -15.66 18.10 -3.82
C THR A 234 -14.69 19.02 -4.55
N LEU A 235 -14.27 20.12 -3.90
CA LEU A 235 -13.42 21.14 -4.51
C LEU A 235 -11.93 20.83 -4.33
N THR A 236 -11.18 20.77 -5.42
CA THR A 236 -9.71 20.80 -5.40
C THR A 236 -9.20 22.20 -5.04
N ASP A 237 -7.93 22.34 -4.65
CA ASP A 237 -7.40 23.64 -4.23
C ASP A 237 -7.37 24.68 -5.34
N ALA A 238 -7.20 24.24 -6.60
CA ALA A 238 -7.36 25.11 -7.76
C ALA A 238 -8.80 25.64 -7.90
N GLN A 239 -9.79 24.75 -7.75
CA GLN A 239 -11.22 25.11 -7.83
C GLN A 239 -11.66 26.03 -6.68
N LYS A 240 -11.10 25.85 -5.47
CA LYS A 240 -11.33 26.76 -4.34
C LYS A 240 -10.87 28.17 -4.66
N LYS A 241 -9.66 28.33 -5.22
CA LYS A 241 -9.11 29.65 -5.63
C LYS A 241 -9.99 30.31 -6.69
N GLU A 242 -10.42 29.55 -7.69
CA GLU A 242 -11.31 30.05 -8.74
C GLU A 242 -12.67 30.52 -8.17
N ALA A 243 -13.28 29.70 -7.30
CA ALA A 243 -14.55 30.02 -6.66
C ALA A 243 -14.45 31.28 -5.78
N GLU A 244 -13.35 31.44 -5.04
CA GLU A 244 -13.10 32.63 -4.24
C GLU A 244 -12.96 33.89 -5.11
N MET A 245 -12.22 33.80 -6.22
CA MET A 245 -12.07 34.89 -7.20
C MET A 245 -13.43 35.28 -7.81
N LYS A 246 -14.24 34.29 -8.20
CA LYS A 246 -15.62 34.51 -8.67
C LYS A 246 -16.46 35.22 -7.60
N SER A 247 -16.42 34.77 -6.35
CA SER A 247 -17.16 35.41 -5.26
C SER A 247 -16.74 36.86 -5.03
N LYS A 248 -15.43 37.16 -5.09
CA LYS A 248 -14.91 38.53 -5.01
C LYS A 248 -15.43 39.40 -6.15
N LYS A 249 -15.49 38.88 -7.38
CA LYS A 249 -16.08 39.57 -8.54
C LYS A 249 -17.55 39.90 -8.31
N TYR A 250 -18.37 38.93 -7.89
CA TYR A 250 -19.79 39.15 -7.58
C TYR A 250 -19.99 40.22 -6.50
N ARG A 251 -19.15 40.22 -5.45
CA ARG A 251 -19.19 41.23 -4.39
C ARG A 251 -18.86 42.64 -4.91
N LYS A 252 -17.85 42.78 -5.78
CA LYS A 252 -17.48 44.07 -6.38
C LYS A 252 -18.61 44.63 -7.24
N VAL A 253 -19.17 43.81 -8.15
CA VAL A 253 -20.28 44.21 -9.03
C VAL A 253 -21.53 44.61 -8.25
N ARG A 254 -21.83 43.89 -7.16
CA ARG A 254 -22.95 44.25 -6.27
C ARG A 254 -22.73 45.62 -5.63
N LYS A 255 -21.53 45.89 -5.10
CA LYS A 255 -21.19 47.19 -4.49
C LYS A 255 -21.33 48.35 -5.47
N THR A 256 -20.82 48.20 -6.69
CA THR A 256 -20.88 49.26 -7.71
C THR A 256 -22.31 49.54 -8.20
N LYS A 257 -23.17 48.51 -8.26
CA LYS A 257 -24.59 48.66 -8.61
C LYS A 257 -25.38 49.35 -7.49
N THR A 258 -25.12 49.00 -6.23
CA THR A 258 -25.76 49.68 -5.09
C THR A 258 -25.40 51.17 -5.04
N THR A 259 -24.15 51.55 -5.31
CA THR A 259 -23.74 52.97 -5.33
C THR A 259 -24.28 53.79 -6.50
N THR A 260 -24.59 53.16 -7.65
CA THR A 260 -25.20 53.88 -8.80
C THR A 260 -26.71 54.02 -8.67
N ASP A 261 -27.40 53.08 -8.01
CA ASP A 261 -28.83 53.20 -7.74
C ASP A 261 -29.12 54.23 -6.62
N THR A 262 -28.30 54.30 -5.55
CA THR A 262 -28.46 55.34 -4.51
C THR A 262 -28.27 56.75 -5.08
N LYS A 263 -27.37 56.93 -6.06
CA LYS A 263 -27.16 58.24 -6.71
C LYS A 263 -28.28 58.65 -7.67
N LYS A 264 -29.18 57.75 -8.06
CA LYS A 264 -30.34 58.04 -8.93
C LYS A 264 -31.61 58.36 -8.15
N GLU A 265 -31.75 57.90 -6.91
CA GLU A 265 -32.91 58.22 -6.07
C GLU A 265 -32.85 59.66 -5.50
N ASP A 266 -31.65 60.20 -5.30
CA ASP A 266 -31.48 61.56 -4.75
C ASP A 266 -31.77 62.70 -5.76
N VAL A 267 -31.81 62.42 -7.07
CA VAL A 267 -32.05 63.47 -8.10
C VAL A 267 -33.55 63.69 -8.41
N LYS A 268 -34.45 62.80 -7.97
CA LYS A 268 -35.87 62.84 -8.37
C LYS A 268 -36.84 63.44 -7.34
N LYS A 269 -36.35 63.99 -6.23
CA LYS A 269 -37.19 64.50 -5.14
C LYS A 269 -37.43 66.03 -5.15
N ASP A 270 -36.77 66.79 -6.02
CA ASP A 270 -36.78 68.26 -5.93
C ASP A 270 -37.65 69.02 -6.96
N GLU A 271 -38.43 68.35 -7.82
CA GLU A 271 -39.22 69.03 -8.88
C GLU A 271 -40.74 69.12 -8.65
N LYS A 272 -41.26 68.87 -7.43
CA LYS A 272 -42.70 68.99 -7.17
C LYS A 272 -43.03 69.69 -5.86
N LYS A 273 -42.62 70.96 -5.75
CA LYS A 273 -43.26 71.90 -4.84
C LYS A 273 -43.08 73.29 -5.44
N ASP A 274 -44.19 73.88 -5.83
CA ASP A 274 -44.45 75.31 -6.02
C ASP A 274 -45.20 75.57 -7.33
N GLU A 275 -46.54 75.53 -7.24
CA GLU A 275 -47.45 76.53 -7.83
C GLU A 275 -48.90 76.08 -7.66
N LYS A 276 -49.51 76.51 -6.55
CA LYS A 276 -50.95 76.82 -6.48
C LYS A 276 -51.12 77.87 -5.38
N LYS A 277 -50.87 79.13 -5.75
CA LYS A 277 -51.33 80.29 -4.99
C LYS A 277 -52.72 80.69 -5.48
N ASP A 278 -53.62 80.77 -4.53
CA ASP A 278 -54.58 81.86 -4.31
C ASP A 278 -55.46 82.32 -5.47
N VAL A 279 -56.75 81.97 -5.41
CA VAL A 279 -57.83 82.98 -5.51
C VAL A 279 -58.95 82.60 -4.53
N LYS A 280 -59.17 83.47 -3.55
CA LYS A 280 -60.30 83.46 -2.63
C LYS A 280 -60.91 84.86 -2.67
N LYS A 281 -62.07 85.01 -3.33
CA LYS A 281 -63.19 85.81 -2.85
C LYS A 281 -64.45 85.44 -3.62
#